data_AF-A0A075BVW7-F1
#
_entry.id   AF-A0A075BVW7-F1
#
_cell.length_a   1.000
_cell.length_b   1.000
_cell.length_c   1.000
_cell.angle_alpha   90.00
_cell.angle_beta   90.00
_cell.angle_gamma   90.00
#
_symmetry.space_group_name_H-M   'P 1'
#
loop_
_entity.id
_entity.type
_entity.pdbx_description
1 polymer ?
#
loop_
_entity_poly.entity_id
_entity_poly.type
_entity_poly.pdbx_seq_one_letter_code
_entity_poly.pdbx_strand_id
1 'polypeptide(L)'
;AGANPMDLKRGIEKAVEIVVSDLKKQSQVVEVGSKKIEQVASISANNDKGTGKLIAEAFGKVGKEGVITVEEAKSTETYVEVVEGMQFDRGFQSPYFVTNTDKMITELDNPYILLCEKKISVMKDLLPILEPVAQSGKPLLIISEEVDGEALATLVVNKIRGSLKVAAVKAPGFGDRRKAMLEDIAILTGGTVISEETGTKLEDATIHLLGKAERVSIDKDNTTIVNGFGDKKYIQAR
;
A
#
# COMPACT_ATOMS: atom_id res chain seq x y z
N ALA A 1 -22.55 45.13 -19.92
CA ALA A 1 -22.41 44.85 -18.48
C ALA A 1 -21.87 43.43 -18.33
N GLY A 2 -20.67 43.26 -17.79
CA GLY A 2 -20.05 41.96 -17.59
C GLY A 2 -18.74 42.15 -16.83
N ALA A 3 -18.64 41.59 -15.63
CA ALA A 3 -17.41 41.62 -14.85
C ALA A 3 -16.32 40.82 -15.56
N ASN A 4 -15.07 41.27 -15.48
CA ASN A 4 -13.93 40.56 -16.04
C ASN A 4 -13.71 39.24 -15.27
N PRO A 5 -13.83 38.06 -15.92
CA PRO A 5 -13.65 36.77 -15.24
C PRO A 5 -12.27 36.60 -14.60
N MET A 6 -11.23 37.24 -15.16
CA MET A 6 -9.88 37.17 -14.60
C MET A 6 -9.73 37.94 -13.29
N ASP A 7 -10.41 39.09 -13.17
CA ASP A 7 -10.41 39.87 -11.93
C ASP A 7 -11.25 39.18 -10.85
N LEU A 8 -12.36 38.53 -11.25
CA LEU A 8 -13.17 37.71 -10.34
C LEU A 8 -12.35 36.51 -9.81
N LYS A 9 -11.66 35.78 -10.68
CA LYS A 9 -10.77 34.69 -10.29
C LYS A 9 -9.70 35.17 -9.31
N ARG A 10 -9.00 36.27 -9.62
CA ARG A 10 -7.97 36.84 -8.75
C ARG A 10 -8.52 37.29 -7.39
N GLY A 11 -9.73 37.84 -7.36
CA GLY A 11 -10.43 38.18 -6.12
C GLY A 11 -10.75 36.96 -5.26
N ILE A 12 -11.26 35.89 -5.89
CA ILE A 12 -11.55 34.62 -5.22
C ILE A 12 -10.27 33.99 -4.67
N GLU A 13 -9.19 33.92 -5.46
CA GLU A 13 -7.90 33.34 -5.02
C GLU A 13 -7.36 34.07 -3.78
N LYS A 14 -7.35 35.41 -3.80
CA LYS A 14 -6.93 36.22 -2.64
C LYS A 14 -7.83 36.00 -1.41
N ALA A 15 -9.14 35.90 -1.61
CA ALA A 15 -10.08 35.64 -0.52
C ALA A 15 -9.85 34.25 0.08
N VAL A 16 -9.63 33.23 -0.76
CA VAL A 16 -9.31 31.87 -0.32
C VAL A 16 -8.02 31.84 0.48
N GLU A 17 -6.96 32.53 0.05
CA GLU A 17 -5.71 32.61 0.80
C GLU A 17 -5.90 33.20 2.20
N ILE A 18 -6.68 34.28 2.31
CA ILE A 18 -6.99 34.91 3.60
C ILE A 18 -7.81 33.97 4.49
N VAL A 19 -8.85 33.33 3.93
CA VAL A 19 -9.71 32.39 4.67
C VAL A 19 -8.92 31.18 5.15
N VAL A 20 -8.06 30.59 4.32
CA VAL A 20 -7.21 29.45 4.71
C VAL A 20 -6.24 29.85 5.82
N SER A 21 -5.65 31.05 5.74
CA SER A 21 -4.77 31.57 6.79
C SER A 21 -5.50 31.76 8.12
N ASP A 22 -6.73 32.29 8.08
CA ASP A 22 -7.55 32.48 9.26
C ASP A 22 -8.01 31.15 9.87
N LEU A 23 -8.44 30.19 9.04
CA LEU A 23 -8.79 28.84 9.48
C LEU A 23 -7.61 28.13 10.17
N LYS A 24 -6.37 28.31 9.68
CA LYS A 24 -5.17 27.78 10.35
C LYS A 24 -4.99 28.37 11.74
N LYS A 25 -5.27 29.67 11.95
CA LYS A 25 -5.19 30.32 13.27
C LYS A 25 -6.29 29.83 14.23
N GLN A 26 -7.45 29.48 13.70
CA GLN A 26 -8.56 28.93 14.48
C GLN A 26 -8.42 27.43 14.76
N SER A 27 -7.59 26.73 13.98
CA SER A 27 -7.42 25.28 14.09
C SER A 27 -6.86 24.88 15.47
N GLN A 28 -7.40 23.80 16.03
CA GLN A 28 -6.90 23.21 17.27
C GLN A 28 -6.33 21.82 16.99
N VAL A 29 -5.09 21.59 17.40
CA VAL A 29 -4.47 20.27 17.30
C VAL A 29 -5.15 19.32 18.28
N VAL A 30 -5.58 18.17 17.79
CA VAL A 30 -6.15 17.10 18.61
C VAL A 30 -5.05 16.11 18.96
N GLU A 31 -4.81 15.92 20.25
CA GLU A 31 -3.83 14.94 20.75
C GLU A 31 -4.41 13.53 20.77
N VAL A 32 -3.54 12.54 20.51
CA VAL A 32 -3.88 11.11 20.57
C VAL A 32 -4.29 10.75 22.01
N GLY A 33 -5.43 10.07 22.16
CA GLY A 33 -6.04 9.76 23.46
C GLY A 33 -7.04 10.80 23.98
N SER A 34 -7.23 11.92 23.27
CA SER A 34 -8.28 12.90 23.59
C SER A 34 -9.66 12.37 23.23
N LYS A 35 -10.67 12.64 24.07
CA LYS A 35 -12.11 12.43 23.75
C LYS A 35 -12.54 13.14 22.47
N LYS A 36 -11.80 14.16 22.02
CA LYS A 36 -12.05 14.86 20.76
C LYS A 36 -11.91 13.94 19.53
N ILE A 37 -11.06 12.91 19.58
CA ILE A 37 -10.92 11.95 18.48
C ILE A 37 -12.22 11.18 18.27
N GLU A 38 -12.80 10.64 19.34
CA GLU A 38 -14.09 9.96 19.30
C GLU A 38 -15.19 10.87 18.75
N GLN A 39 -15.24 12.13 19.21
CA GLN A 39 -16.23 13.11 18.73
C GLN A 39 -16.11 13.37 17.22
N VAL A 40 -14.91 13.63 16.72
CA VAL A 40 -14.66 13.89 15.30
C VAL A 40 -14.96 12.65 14.45
N ALA A 41 -14.55 11.47 14.93
CA ALA A 41 -14.80 10.20 14.27
C ALA A 41 -16.31 9.90 14.19
N SER A 42 -17.06 10.08 15.28
CA SER A 42 -18.51 9.90 15.30
C SER A 42 -19.23 10.84 14.35
N ILE A 43 -18.88 12.13 14.34
CA ILE A 43 -19.52 13.11 13.45
C ILE A 43 -19.26 12.73 11.98
N SER A 44 -18.02 12.35 11.65
CA SER A 44 -17.65 11.90 10.31
C SER A 44 -18.34 10.60 9.91
N ALA A 45 -18.60 9.71 10.86
CA ALA A 45 -19.34 8.47 10.69
C ALA A 45 -20.88 8.67 10.79
N ASN A 46 -21.39 9.82 10.33
CA ASN A 46 -22.82 10.15 10.35
C ASN A 46 -23.47 10.06 11.74
N ASN A 47 -22.78 10.59 12.77
CA ASN A 47 -23.17 10.55 14.18
C ASN A 47 -23.23 9.15 14.82
N ASP A 48 -22.56 8.15 14.25
CA ASP A 48 -22.41 6.84 14.88
C ASP A 48 -21.36 6.86 16.00
N LYS A 49 -21.83 6.70 17.24
CA LYS A 49 -20.98 6.61 18.44
C LYS A 49 -20.22 5.30 18.55
N GLY A 50 -20.77 4.20 18.04
CA GLY A 50 -20.11 2.89 18.04
C GLY A 50 -18.85 2.93 17.19
N THR A 51 -19.00 3.36 15.94
CA THR A 51 -17.88 3.54 15.00
C THR A 51 -16.85 4.55 15.52
N GLY A 52 -17.29 5.69 16.05
CA GLY A 52 -16.36 6.69 16.60
C GLY A 52 -15.51 6.17 17.76
N LYS A 53 -16.10 5.34 18.64
CA LYS A 53 -15.37 4.70 19.74
C LYS A 53 -14.32 3.70 19.24
N LEU A 54 -14.66 2.88 18.25
CA LEU A 54 -13.73 1.91 17.65
C LEU A 54 -12.55 2.61 16.96
N ILE A 55 -12.81 3.70 16.23
CA ILE A 55 -11.75 4.50 15.60
C ILE A 55 -10.84 5.11 16.67
N ALA A 56 -11.41 5.68 17.74
CA ALA A 56 -10.61 6.23 18.84
C ALA A 56 -9.75 5.16 19.54
N GLU A 57 -10.29 3.95 19.71
CA GLU A 57 -9.54 2.80 20.23
C GLU A 57 -8.36 2.43 19.31
N ALA A 58 -8.59 2.39 17.99
CA ALA A 58 -7.54 2.11 17.01
C ALA A 58 -6.41 3.15 17.07
N PHE A 59 -6.74 4.45 17.07
CA PHE A 59 -5.75 5.52 17.25
C PHE A 59 -4.99 5.42 18.58
N GLY A 60 -5.66 4.98 19.65
CA GLY A 60 -5.02 4.77 20.95
C GLY A 60 -4.00 3.63 20.95
N LYS A 61 -4.28 2.54 20.23
CA LYS A 61 -3.37 1.38 20.13
C LYS A 61 -2.20 1.62 19.19
N VAL A 62 -2.45 2.27 18.06
CA VAL A 62 -1.50 2.40 16.94
C VAL A 62 -0.67 3.69 17.02
N GLY A 63 -1.16 4.70 17.75
CA GLY A 63 -0.49 5.99 17.87
C GLY A 63 -0.76 6.92 16.68
N LYS A 64 -0.03 8.04 16.62
CA LYS A 64 -0.27 9.11 15.62
C LYS A 64 0.18 8.75 14.21
N GLU A 65 1.24 7.96 14.08
CA GLU A 65 1.92 7.69 12.81
C GLU A 65 1.61 6.31 12.23
N GLY A 66 0.90 5.46 12.97
CA GLY A 66 0.59 4.14 12.45
C GLY A 66 -0.65 4.14 11.55
N VAL A 67 -0.73 3.09 10.75
CA VAL A 67 -1.72 2.96 9.68
C VAL A 67 -2.92 2.19 10.18
N ILE A 68 -4.12 2.71 9.91
CA ILE A 68 -5.39 2.05 10.25
C ILE A 68 -6.04 1.60 8.95
N THR A 69 -6.22 0.29 8.80
CA THR A 69 -6.98 -0.32 7.71
C THR A 69 -8.33 -0.82 8.22
N VAL A 70 -9.30 -0.92 7.31
CA VAL A 70 -10.63 -1.46 7.62
C VAL A 70 -10.84 -2.71 6.77
N GLU A 71 -11.21 -3.80 7.42
CA GLU A 71 -11.43 -5.09 6.77
C GLU A 71 -12.84 -5.63 7.09
N GLU A 72 -13.36 -6.45 6.17
CA GLU A 72 -14.63 -7.12 6.37
C GLU A 72 -14.44 -8.35 7.28
N ALA A 73 -15.04 -8.30 8.46
CA ALA A 73 -15.00 -9.42 9.39
C ALA A 73 -15.88 -10.57 8.89
N LYS A 74 -15.43 -11.82 9.14
CA LYS A 74 -16.26 -13.02 8.91
C LYS A 74 -17.42 -13.15 9.91
N SER A 75 -17.39 -12.37 10.99
CA SER A 75 -18.37 -12.37 12.07
C SER A 75 -19.21 -11.09 12.03
N THR A 76 -20.33 -11.07 12.76
CA THR A 76 -21.15 -9.86 12.94
C THR A 76 -20.53 -8.82 13.87
N GLU A 77 -19.48 -9.19 14.61
CA GLU A 77 -18.84 -8.28 15.56
C GLU A 77 -17.72 -7.48 14.88
N THR A 78 -17.68 -6.17 15.15
CA THR A 78 -16.58 -5.29 14.77
C THR A 78 -15.58 -5.19 15.91
N TYR A 79 -14.32 -5.50 15.64
CA TYR A 79 -13.24 -5.47 16.62
C TYR A 79 -12.03 -4.70 16.07
N VAL A 80 -11.15 -4.28 16.97
CA VAL A 80 -9.89 -3.61 16.64
C VAL A 80 -8.72 -4.52 17.00
N GLU A 81 -8.02 -5.00 15.99
CA GLU A 81 -6.82 -5.81 16.13
C GLU A 81 -5.58 -5.02 15.69
N VAL A 82 -4.46 -5.23 16.38
CA VAL A 82 -3.16 -4.67 15.99
C VAL A 82 -2.35 -5.81 15.40
N VAL A 83 -2.05 -5.69 14.12
CA VAL A 83 -1.22 -6.65 13.40
C VAL A 83 0.06 -5.97 12.91
N GLU A 84 1.11 -6.77 12.72
CA GLU A 84 2.35 -6.29 12.13
C GLU A 84 2.11 -5.99 10.64
N GLY A 85 2.64 -4.87 10.15
CA GLY A 85 2.42 -4.42 8.79
C GLY A 85 3.35 -3.28 8.40
N MET A 86 3.29 -2.88 7.14
CA MET A 86 4.09 -1.79 6.60
C MET A 86 3.32 -1.07 5.51
N GLN A 87 3.42 0.26 5.51
CA GLN A 87 2.96 1.10 4.40
C GLN A 87 4.14 1.88 3.83
N PHE A 88 4.15 2.03 2.50
CA PHE A 88 5.10 2.91 1.81
C PHE A 88 4.46 3.62 0.63
N ASP A 89 5.00 4.80 0.30
CA ASP A 89 4.43 5.77 -0.65
C ASP A 89 4.76 5.42 -2.11
N ARG A 90 4.37 4.21 -2.53
CA ARG A 90 4.41 3.75 -3.92
C ARG A 90 3.12 3.02 -4.26
N GLY A 91 2.36 3.55 -5.21
CA GLY A 91 1.17 2.89 -5.73
C GLY A 91 1.44 1.95 -6.92
N PHE A 92 0.35 1.46 -7.51
CA PHE A 92 0.41 0.57 -8.67
C PHE A 92 1.06 1.24 -9.88
N GLN A 93 1.91 0.49 -10.61
CA GLN A 93 2.54 1.00 -11.83
C GLN A 93 1.55 1.17 -12.99
N SER A 94 0.44 0.43 -12.96
CA SER A 94 -0.61 0.50 -13.97
C SER A 94 -2.00 0.45 -13.33
N PRO A 95 -2.92 1.38 -13.66
CA PRO A 95 -4.30 1.33 -13.20
C PRO A 95 -5.03 0.04 -13.61
N TYR A 96 -4.51 -0.67 -14.63
CA TYR A 96 -5.06 -1.94 -15.05
C TYR A 96 -4.89 -3.04 -13.99
N PHE A 97 -4.09 -2.87 -12.95
CA PHE A 97 -3.99 -3.83 -11.84
C PHE A 97 -5.15 -3.73 -10.82
N VAL A 98 -5.91 -2.62 -10.83
CA VAL A 98 -7.05 -2.39 -9.92
C VAL A 98 -8.02 -3.58 -9.91
N THR A 99 -8.33 -4.10 -8.73
CA THR A 99 -9.29 -5.20 -8.53
C THR A 99 -10.65 -4.69 -8.10
N ASN A 100 -10.70 -3.58 -7.36
CA ASN A 100 -11.92 -2.87 -6.99
C ASN A 100 -11.99 -1.52 -7.72
N THR A 101 -12.81 -1.45 -8.77
CA THR A 101 -12.97 -0.26 -9.62
C THR A 101 -13.69 0.89 -8.93
N ASP A 102 -14.50 0.62 -7.91
CA ASP A 102 -15.26 1.65 -7.20
C ASP A 102 -14.34 2.44 -6.26
N LYS A 103 -13.48 1.72 -5.54
CA LYS A 103 -12.48 2.30 -4.64
C LYS A 103 -11.18 2.69 -5.35
N MET A 104 -10.99 2.24 -6.60
CA MET A 104 -9.73 2.40 -7.36
C MET A 104 -8.50 1.83 -6.64
N ILE A 105 -8.66 0.65 -6.06
CA ILE A 105 -7.60 -0.05 -5.32
C ILE A 105 -7.36 -1.47 -5.85
N THR A 106 -6.14 -1.95 -5.69
CA THR A 106 -5.77 -3.35 -5.88
C THR A 106 -5.70 -4.01 -4.52
N GLU A 107 -6.53 -5.03 -4.32
CA GLU A 107 -6.54 -5.87 -3.13
C GLU A 107 -6.09 -7.27 -3.51
N LEU A 108 -5.08 -7.77 -2.81
CA LEU A 108 -4.52 -9.11 -3.00
C LEU A 108 -4.60 -9.88 -1.67
N ASP A 109 -5.36 -10.98 -1.66
CA ASP A 109 -5.48 -11.86 -0.50
C ASP A 109 -4.46 -13.00 -0.58
N ASN A 110 -3.75 -13.24 0.52
CA ASN A 110 -2.69 -14.23 0.65
C ASN A 110 -1.65 -14.21 -0.51
N PRO A 111 -1.12 -13.04 -0.91
CA PRO A 111 -0.23 -12.95 -2.05
C PRO A 111 1.16 -13.53 -1.76
N TYR A 112 1.81 -14.02 -2.81
CA TYR A 112 3.26 -14.07 -2.86
C TYR A 112 3.84 -12.69 -3.17
N ILE A 113 5.01 -12.38 -2.62
CA ILE A 113 5.67 -11.08 -2.76
C ILE A 113 7.07 -11.31 -3.33
N LEU A 114 7.27 -10.88 -4.57
CA LEU A 114 8.57 -10.87 -5.25
C LEU A 114 9.28 -9.55 -4.94
N LEU A 115 10.50 -9.64 -4.41
CA LEU A 115 11.36 -8.50 -4.09
C LEU A 115 12.58 -8.54 -5.01
N CYS A 116 12.70 -7.55 -5.90
CA CYS A 116 13.80 -7.48 -6.85
C CYS A 116 14.45 -6.10 -6.79
N GLU A 117 15.77 -6.04 -6.67
CA GLU A 117 16.46 -4.76 -6.60
C GLU A 117 16.49 -4.01 -7.94
N LYS A 118 16.45 -4.77 -9.04
CA LYS A 118 16.61 -4.27 -10.40
C LYS A 118 15.29 -4.06 -11.12
N LYS A 119 15.40 -3.37 -12.26
CA LYS A 119 14.35 -3.22 -13.24
C LYS A 119 14.03 -4.55 -13.94
N ILE A 120 12.75 -4.79 -14.20
CA ILE A 120 12.25 -5.98 -14.89
C ILE A 120 11.59 -5.54 -16.20
N SER A 121 12.28 -5.80 -17.31
CA SER A 121 11.80 -5.41 -18.66
C SER A 121 11.37 -6.61 -19.51
N VAL A 122 11.87 -7.81 -19.17
CA VAL A 122 11.70 -9.03 -19.96
C VAL A 122 10.84 -10.03 -19.20
N MET A 123 9.84 -10.60 -19.87
CA MET A 123 8.92 -11.57 -19.26
C MET A 123 9.57 -12.92 -18.98
N LYS A 124 10.55 -13.31 -19.81
CA LYS A 124 11.30 -14.57 -19.70
C LYS A 124 11.88 -14.76 -18.30
N ASP A 125 12.43 -13.70 -17.72
CA ASP A 125 13.10 -13.74 -16.42
C ASP A 125 12.10 -14.02 -15.28
N LEU A 126 10.82 -13.67 -15.47
CA LEU A 126 9.75 -13.92 -14.50
C LEU A 126 9.12 -15.30 -14.61
N LEU A 127 9.33 -16.05 -15.71
CA LEU A 127 8.70 -17.37 -15.92
C LEU A 127 8.92 -18.36 -14.75
N PRO A 128 10.15 -18.49 -14.18
CA PRO A 128 10.42 -19.40 -13.07
C PRO A 128 9.56 -19.14 -11.83
N ILE A 129 9.10 -17.89 -11.64
CA ILE A 129 8.24 -17.48 -10.53
C ILE A 129 6.76 -17.51 -10.94
N LEU A 130 6.45 -17.03 -12.14
CA LEU A 130 5.07 -16.90 -12.60
C LEU A 130 4.38 -18.24 -12.80
N GLU A 131 5.07 -19.25 -13.35
CA GLU A 131 4.47 -20.55 -13.59
C GLU A 131 4.02 -21.24 -12.28
N PRO A 132 4.89 -21.37 -11.24
CA PRO A 132 4.46 -21.92 -9.94
C PRO A 132 3.38 -21.08 -9.26
N VAL A 133 3.45 -19.75 -9.33
CA VAL A 133 2.45 -18.89 -8.68
C VAL A 133 1.09 -19.02 -9.37
N ALA A 134 1.06 -19.07 -10.71
CA ALA A 134 -0.16 -19.32 -11.47
C ALA A 134 -0.78 -20.68 -11.13
N GLN A 135 0.03 -21.74 -11.02
CA GLN A 135 -0.43 -23.07 -10.61
C GLN A 135 -1.00 -23.09 -9.18
N SER A 136 -0.44 -22.29 -8.28
CA SER A 136 -0.95 -22.16 -6.90
C SER A 136 -2.30 -21.43 -6.81
N GLY A 137 -2.70 -20.70 -7.85
CA GLY A 137 -3.89 -19.86 -7.88
C GLY A 137 -3.84 -18.63 -6.95
N LYS A 138 -2.71 -18.40 -6.27
CA LYS A 138 -2.49 -17.27 -5.38
C LYS A 138 -2.06 -16.02 -6.15
N PRO A 139 -2.37 -14.81 -5.65
CA PRO A 139 -1.90 -13.59 -6.28
C PRO A 139 -0.39 -13.37 -6.12
N LEU A 140 0.19 -12.56 -7.00
CA LEU A 140 1.58 -12.12 -6.96
C LEU A 140 1.67 -10.60 -6.86
N LEU A 141 2.41 -10.10 -5.88
CA LEU A 141 2.89 -8.73 -5.83
C LEU A 141 4.35 -8.69 -6.29
N ILE A 142 4.67 -7.80 -7.22
CA ILE A 142 6.04 -7.52 -7.66
C ILE A 142 6.45 -6.15 -7.11
N ILE A 143 7.48 -6.13 -6.26
CA ILE A 143 8.14 -4.92 -5.78
C ILE A 143 9.53 -4.88 -6.40
N SER A 144 9.74 -3.97 -7.34
CA SER A 144 11.03 -3.83 -8.03
C SER A 144 11.40 -2.37 -8.24
N GLU A 145 12.62 -2.07 -8.68
CA GLU A 145 12.97 -0.71 -9.11
C GLU A 145 11.94 -0.14 -10.10
N GLU A 146 11.61 -0.95 -11.11
CA GLU A 146 10.57 -0.67 -12.10
C GLU A 146 10.19 -1.97 -12.83
N VAL A 147 8.93 -2.12 -13.22
CA VAL A 147 8.52 -3.10 -14.24
C VAL A 147 8.07 -2.30 -15.46
N ASP A 148 8.65 -2.57 -16.63
CA ASP A 148 8.34 -1.81 -17.84
C ASP A 148 8.36 -2.68 -19.10
N GLY A 149 8.26 -2.01 -20.25
CA GLY A 149 8.42 -2.62 -21.56
C GLY A 149 7.46 -3.78 -21.80
N GLU A 150 8.03 -4.87 -22.30
CA GLU A 150 7.30 -6.10 -22.62
C GLU A 150 6.72 -6.77 -21.37
N ALA A 151 7.48 -6.81 -20.28
CA ALA A 151 7.05 -7.42 -19.03
C ALA A 151 5.77 -6.77 -18.49
N LEU A 152 5.74 -5.43 -18.39
CA LEU A 152 4.57 -4.72 -17.89
C LEU A 152 3.34 -4.94 -18.78
N ALA A 153 3.51 -4.82 -20.10
CA ALA A 153 2.42 -5.03 -21.07
C ALA A 153 1.83 -6.45 -20.94
N THR A 154 2.70 -7.45 -20.79
CA THR A 154 2.30 -8.85 -20.70
C THR A 154 1.60 -9.16 -19.38
N LEU A 155 2.09 -8.63 -18.26
CA LEU A 155 1.43 -8.77 -16.95
C LEU A 155 0.04 -8.15 -16.96
N VAL A 156 -0.11 -6.96 -17.53
CA VAL A 156 -1.40 -6.27 -17.66
C VAL A 156 -2.38 -7.08 -18.49
N VAL A 157 -1.97 -7.59 -19.66
CA VAL A 157 -2.84 -8.40 -20.53
C VAL A 157 -3.27 -9.69 -19.84
N ASN A 158 -2.36 -10.37 -19.14
CA ASN A 158 -2.69 -11.60 -18.40
C ASN A 158 -3.63 -11.33 -17.22
N LYS A 159 -3.44 -10.21 -16.51
CA LYS A 159 -4.38 -9.78 -15.47
C LYS A 159 -5.77 -9.55 -16.03
N ILE A 160 -5.89 -8.80 -17.14
CA ILE A 160 -7.18 -8.51 -17.76
C ILE A 160 -7.89 -9.80 -18.23
N ARG A 161 -7.12 -10.77 -18.73
CA ARG A 161 -7.66 -12.10 -19.11
C ARG A 161 -8.02 -12.99 -17.93
N GLY A 162 -7.67 -12.58 -16.70
CA GLY A 162 -7.88 -13.36 -15.48
C GLY A 162 -6.96 -14.58 -15.33
N SER A 163 -5.95 -14.73 -16.21
CA SER A 163 -4.99 -15.85 -16.14
C SER A 163 -4.01 -15.69 -14.99
N LEU A 164 -3.69 -14.45 -14.62
CA LEU A 164 -2.79 -14.12 -13.52
C LEU A 164 -3.41 -13.06 -12.60
N LYS A 165 -3.43 -13.32 -11.30
CA LYS A 165 -3.73 -12.30 -10.29
C LYS A 165 -2.42 -11.63 -9.91
N VAL A 166 -2.08 -10.52 -10.54
CA VAL A 166 -0.78 -9.86 -10.35
C VAL A 166 -0.92 -8.35 -10.22
N ALA A 167 -0.05 -7.74 -9.40
CA ALA A 167 0.16 -6.30 -9.36
C ALA A 167 1.66 -6.00 -9.27
N ALA A 168 2.06 -4.83 -9.78
CA ALA A 168 3.44 -4.35 -9.69
C ALA A 168 3.50 -2.94 -9.11
N VAL A 169 4.44 -2.71 -8.21
CA VAL A 169 4.71 -1.42 -7.55
C VAL A 169 6.21 -1.14 -7.60
N LYS A 170 6.58 0.14 -7.60
CA LYS A 170 7.99 0.51 -7.47
C LYS A 170 8.45 0.31 -6.03
N ALA A 171 9.70 -0.09 -5.85
CA ALA A 171 10.34 -0.16 -4.55
C ALA A 171 10.43 1.25 -3.93
N PRO A 172 10.28 1.39 -2.61
CA PRO A 172 10.46 2.66 -1.93
C PRO A 172 11.95 3.06 -1.86
N GLY A 173 12.22 4.35 -1.75
CA GLY A 173 13.59 4.88 -1.69
C GLY A 173 14.34 4.85 -3.04
N PHE A 174 15.66 5.07 -2.96
CA PHE A 174 16.61 5.05 -4.08
C PHE A 174 17.99 4.64 -3.58
N GLY A 175 18.85 4.08 -4.45
CA GLY A 175 20.21 3.64 -4.10
C GLY A 175 20.24 2.69 -2.90
N ASP A 176 21.17 2.91 -1.98
CA ASP A 176 21.32 2.07 -0.77
C ASP A 176 20.10 2.09 0.14
N ARG A 177 19.34 3.20 0.16
CA ARG A 177 18.09 3.28 0.92
C ARG A 177 17.03 2.33 0.35
N ARG A 178 16.98 2.16 -0.97
CA ARG A 178 16.06 1.18 -1.61
C ARG A 178 16.41 -0.24 -1.19
N LYS A 179 17.70 -0.59 -1.18
CA LYS A 179 18.18 -1.91 -0.73
C LYS A 179 17.77 -2.17 0.71
N ALA A 180 18.04 -1.23 1.61
CA ALA A 180 17.67 -1.35 3.01
C ALA A 180 16.15 -1.54 3.19
N MET A 181 15.33 -0.74 2.49
CA MET A 181 13.88 -0.86 2.59
C MET A 181 13.34 -2.16 1.98
N LEU A 182 13.93 -2.66 0.88
CA LEU A 182 13.57 -3.96 0.32
C LEU A 182 13.90 -5.10 1.29
N GLU A 183 15.04 -5.02 1.99
CA GLU A 183 15.39 -5.98 3.03
C GLU A 183 14.44 -5.94 4.22
N ASP A 184 14.01 -4.75 4.64
CA ASP A 184 13.01 -4.64 5.72
C ASP A 184 11.67 -5.26 5.30
N ILE A 185 11.25 -5.09 4.04
CA ILE A 185 10.07 -5.78 3.48
C ILE A 185 10.31 -7.30 3.42
N ALA A 186 11.51 -7.75 3.05
CA ALA A 186 11.87 -9.16 2.99
C ALA A 186 11.76 -9.81 4.38
N ILE A 187 12.30 -9.15 5.41
CA ILE A 187 12.21 -9.59 6.80
C ILE A 187 10.76 -9.65 7.26
N LEU A 188 9.97 -8.60 6.99
CA LEU A 188 8.54 -8.54 7.36
C LEU A 188 7.73 -9.68 6.72
N THR A 189 8.01 -10.00 5.47
CA THR A 189 7.22 -10.94 4.66
C THR A 189 7.79 -12.36 4.66
N GLY A 190 8.98 -12.57 5.24
CA GLY A 190 9.70 -13.84 5.20
C GLY A 190 10.26 -14.20 3.82
N GLY A 191 10.48 -13.21 2.96
CA GLY A 191 11.05 -13.37 1.62
C GLY A 191 12.56 -13.14 1.58
N THR A 192 13.14 -13.21 0.38
CA THR A 192 14.54 -12.87 0.12
C THR A 192 14.63 -11.89 -1.04
N VAL A 193 15.42 -10.83 -0.90
CA VAL A 193 15.63 -9.87 -1.98
C VAL A 193 16.51 -10.49 -3.06
N ILE A 194 16.01 -10.48 -4.30
CA ILE A 194 16.79 -10.88 -5.46
C ILE A 194 17.68 -9.71 -5.87
N SER A 195 19.00 -9.89 -5.67
CA SER A 195 20.03 -8.94 -6.04
C SER A 195 21.18 -9.66 -6.74
N GLU A 196 21.71 -9.06 -7.80
CA GLU A 196 22.92 -9.55 -8.44
C GLU A 196 24.15 -9.40 -7.55
N GLU A 197 24.14 -8.49 -6.58
CA GLU A 197 25.24 -8.31 -5.63
C GLU A 197 25.37 -9.50 -4.68
N THR A 198 24.25 -10.13 -4.32
CA THR A 198 24.21 -11.37 -3.55
C THR A 198 24.34 -12.62 -4.43
N GLY A 199 24.46 -12.45 -5.76
CA GLY A 199 24.61 -13.53 -6.73
C GLY A 199 23.31 -14.21 -7.13
N THR A 200 22.15 -13.70 -6.68
CA THR A 200 20.84 -14.30 -6.99
C THR A 200 20.25 -13.64 -8.23
N LYS A 201 20.05 -14.41 -9.30
CA LYS A 201 19.40 -13.94 -10.52
C LYS A 201 17.91 -14.24 -10.50
N LEU A 202 17.13 -13.38 -11.16
CA LEU A 202 15.68 -13.56 -11.27
C LEU A 202 15.31 -14.84 -12.04
N GLU A 203 16.12 -15.21 -13.04
CA GLU A 203 15.97 -16.44 -13.83
C GLU A 203 16.16 -17.73 -13.01
N ASP A 204 16.89 -17.66 -11.90
CA ASP A 204 17.15 -18.80 -11.01
C ASP A 204 16.24 -18.77 -9.77
N ALA A 205 15.34 -17.79 -9.68
CA ALA A 205 14.51 -17.58 -8.51
C ALA A 205 13.43 -18.67 -8.38
N THR A 206 13.18 -19.10 -7.15
CA THR A 206 12.16 -20.10 -6.84
C THR A 206 11.07 -19.52 -5.96
N ILE A 207 9.91 -20.18 -5.91
CA ILE A 207 8.77 -19.77 -5.07
C ILE A 207 9.13 -19.66 -3.57
N HIS A 208 10.21 -20.31 -3.13
CA HIS A 208 10.69 -20.27 -1.74
C HIS A 208 11.34 -18.93 -1.36
N LEU A 209 11.81 -18.15 -2.35
CA LEU A 209 12.38 -16.82 -2.12
C LEU A 209 11.30 -15.75 -1.97
N LEU A 210 10.05 -16.06 -2.33
CA LEU A 210 8.95 -15.11 -2.28
C LEU A 210 8.48 -14.92 -0.84
N GLY A 211 8.30 -13.66 -0.46
CA GLY A 211 7.61 -13.30 0.77
C GLY A 211 6.13 -13.64 0.70
N LYS A 212 5.46 -13.60 1.85
CA LYS A 212 4.02 -13.79 1.98
C LYS A 212 3.44 -12.76 2.94
N ALA A 213 2.20 -12.39 2.69
CA ALA A 213 1.39 -11.57 3.58
C ALA A 213 -0.05 -12.09 3.60
N GLU A 214 -0.83 -11.71 4.61
CA GLU A 214 -2.25 -12.05 4.65
C GLU A 214 -3.03 -11.21 3.64
N ARG A 215 -2.75 -9.91 3.58
CA ARG A 215 -3.37 -8.99 2.62
C ARG A 215 -2.39 -7.92 2.17
N VAL A 216 -2.51 -7.52 0.91
CA VAL A 216 -1.87 -6.30 0.39
C VAL A 216 -2.93 -5.43 -0.26
N SER A 217 -2.95 -4.15 0.08
CA SER A 217 -3.75 -3.13 -0.59
C SER A 217 -2.84 -2.09 -1.26
N ILE A 218 -3.18 -1.71 -2.48
CA ILE A 218 -2.40 -0.79 -3.30
C ILE A 218 -3.35 0.23 -3.91
N ASP A 219 -3.14 1.50 -3.59
CA ASP A 219 -3.83 2.60 -4.25
C ASP A 219 -2.89 3.29 -5.26
N LYS A 220 -3.26 4.48 -5.73
CA LYS A 220 -2.48 5.24 -6.71
C LYS A 220 -1.11 5.70 -6.15
N ASP A 221 -1.06 5.96 -4.86
CA ASP A 221 0.04 6.64 -4.18
C ASP A 221 0.75 5.73 -3.16
N ASN A 222 0.07 4.74 -2.57
CA ASN A 222 0.54 3.92 -1.46
C ASN A 222 0.36 2.41 -1.69
N THR A 223 1.22 1.65 -1.02
CA THR A 223 1.08 0.20 -0.82
C THR A 223 1.09 -0.10 0.67
N THR A 224 0.14 -0.92 1.12
CA THR A 224 0.04 -1.39 2.50
C THR A 224 0.10 -2.92 2.52
N ILE A 225 1.03 -3.46 3.30
CA ILE A 225 1.20 -4.89 3.56
C ILE A 225 0.70 -5.17 4.97
N VAL A 226 -0.28 -6.06 5.11
CA VAL A 226 -0.91 -6.43 6.38
C VAL A 226 -0.55 -7.87 6.71
N ASN A 227 -0.06 -8.07 7.94
CA ASN A 227 0.29 -9.36 8.52
C ASN A 227 1.27 -10.17 7.64
N GLY A 228 2.51 -9.69 7.59
CA GLY A 228 3.61 -10.38 6.93
C GLY A 228 3.97 -11.68 7.65
N PHE A 229 4.36 -12.72 6.90
CA PHE A 229 4.71 -14.03 7.46
C PHE A 229 6.19 -14.15 7.85
N GLY A 230 6.85 -13.03 8.14
CA GLY A 230 8.21 -12.98 8.65
C GLY A 230 8.36 -13.58 10.05
N ASP A 231 9.57 -13.99 10.40
CA ASP A 231 9.86 -14.44 11.77
C ASP A 231 9.89 -13.22 12.71
N LYS A 232 9.01 -13.24 13.71
CA LYS A 232 8.85 -12.18 14.72
C LYS A 232 10.17 -11.79 15.39
N LYS A 233 11.12 -12.72 15.51
CA LYS A 233 12.44 -12.42 16.08
C LYS A 233 13.22 -11.40 15.25
N TYR A 234 13.16 -11.51 13.93
CA TYR A 234 13.88 -10.58 13.05
C TYR A 234 13.14 -9.26 12.89
N ILE A 235 11.81 -9.27 12.98
CA ILE A 235 10.97 -8.06 12.95
C ILE A 235 11.21 -7.21 14.21
N GLN A 236 11.27 -7.83 15.40
CA GLN A 236 11.51 -7.11 16.66
C GLN A 236 12.96 -6.63 16.86
N ALA A 237 13.92 -7.19 16.11
CA ALA A 237 15.33 -6.79 16.18
C ALA A 237 15.64 -5.53 15.35
N ARG A 238 14.66 -5.02 14.61
CA ARG A 238 14.73 -3.81 13.79
C ARG A 238 14.07 -2.64 14.51
#